data_AF-A0A840AHD8-F1
#
_entry.id   AF-A0A840AHD8-F1
#
_cell.length_a   1.000
_cell.length_b   1.000
_cell.length_c   1.000
_cell.angle_alpha   90.00
_cell.angle_beta   90.00
_cell.angle_gamma   90.00
#
_symmetry.space_group_name_H-M   'P 1'
#
loop_
_entity.id
_entity.type
_entity.pdbx_description
1 polymer ?
#
loop_
_entity_poly.entity_id
_entity_poly.type
_entity_poly.pdbx_seq_one_letter_code
_entity_poly.pdbx_strand_id
1 'polypeptide(L)'
;MTTEALHDRFLGILQELGGQAGNGKLREKLGLDENSYTALRAEMLAQGLISLDRGRGGSVVLVGRIVPVAVTIAVGVNSDGRREVLGMAIG
;
A
#
# COMPACT_ATOMS: atom_id res chain seq x y z
N MET A 1 7.40 10.47 -17.84
CA MET A 1 6.66 9.60 -16.90
C MET A 1 6.07 10.51 -15.83
N THR A 2 4.79 10.37 -15.49
CA THR A 2 4.17 11.15 -14.39
C THR A 2 4.48 10.50 -13.04
N THR A 3 4.39 11.25 -11.95
CA THR A 3 4.63 10.75 -10.59
C THR A 3 3.69 9.59 -10.24
N GLU A 4 2.41 9.70 -10.60
CA GLU A 4 1.41 8.64 -10.35
C GLU A 4 1.76 7.34 -11.09
N ALA A 5 2.20 7.42 -12.35
CA ALA A 5 2.64 6.23 -13.08
C ALA A 5 3.90 5.60 -12.46
N LEU A 6 4.76 6.42 -11.85
CA LEU A 6 5.97 5.95 -11.18
C LEU A 6 5.65 5.25 -9.86
N HIS A 7 4.65 5.75 -9.12
CA HIS A 7 4.12 5.11 -7.92
C HIS A 7 3.50 3.75 -8.23
N ASP A 8 2.64 3.70 -9.23
CA ASP A 8 1.98 2.45 -9.65
C ASP A 8 3.02 1.40 -10.07
N ARG A 9 4.02 1.82 -10.87
CA ARG A 9 5.14 0.95 -11.25
C ARG A 9 5.97 0.49 -10.05
N PHE A 10 6.23 1.35 -9.07
CA PHE A 10 6.93 0.98 -7.83
C PHE A 10 6.18 -0.13 -7.09
N LEU A 11 4.88 0.08 -6.85
CA LEU A 11 4.05 -0.88 -6.14
C LEU A 11 3.89 -2.18 -6.92
N GLY A 12 3.70 -2.10 -8.25
CA GLY A 12 3.62 -3.27 -9.13
C GLY A 12 4.87 -4.13 -9.06
N ILE A 13 6.06 -3.54 -9.23
CA ILE A 13 7.33 -4.28 -9.14
C ILE A 13 7.55 -4.84 -7.73
N LEU A 14 7.20 -4.10 -6.68
CA LEU A 14 7.32 -4.61 -5.31
C LEU A 14 6.35 -5.78 -5.05
N GLN A 15 5.14 -5.76 -5.62
CA GLN A 15 4.20 -6.90 -5.58
C GLN A 15 4.73 -8.11 -6.33
N GLU A 16 5.27 -7.93 -7.55
CA GLU A 16 5.91 -9.00 -8.33
C GLU A 16 7.06 -9.67 -7.58
N LEU A 17 7.76 -8.91 -6.73
CA LEU A 17 8.85 -9.40 -5.88
C LEU A 17 8.36 -10.11 -4.61
N GLY A 18 7.05 -10.26 -4.42
CA GLY A 18 6.44 -10.90 -3.25
C GLY A 18 6.03 -9.93 -2.14
N GLY A 19 5.92 -8.65 -2.44
CA GLY A 19 5.51 -7.60 -1.49
C GLY A 19 6.63 -7.13 -0.56
N GLN A 20 7.84 -7.65 -0.70
CA GLN A 20 9.03 -7.25 0.04
C GLN A 20 10.26 -7.34 -0.85
N ALA A 21 11.11 -6.33 -0.85
CA ALA A 21 12.35 -6.34 -1.62
C ALA A 21 13.45 -5.47 -0.99
N GLY A 22 14.71 -5.88 -1.20
CA GLY A 22 15.86 -5.04 -0.93
C GLY A 22 15.93 -3.85 -1.88
N ASN A 23 16.38 -2.69 -1.38
CA ASN A 23 16.46 -1.42 -2.09
C ASN A 23 17.28 -1.53 -3.38
N GLY A 24 18.41 -2.25 -3.35
CA GLY A 24 19.25 -2.46 -4.55
C GLY A 24 18.50 -3.21 -5.66
N LYS A 25 17.86 -4.34 -5.32
CA LYS A 25 17.09 -5.16 -6.27
C LYS A 25 15.87 -4.41 -6.82
N LEU A 26 15.17 -3.66 -5.96
CA LEU A 26 14.01 -2.87 -6.37
C LEU A 26 14.42 -1.70 -7.28
N ARG A 27 15.50 -0.98 -6.92
CA ARG A 27 16.06 0.11 -7.72
C ARG A 27 16.50 -0.36 -9.11
N GLU A 28 17.19 -1.50 -9.18
CA GLU A 28 17.63 -2.10 -10.44
C GLU A 28 16.44 -2.44 -11.36
N LYS A 29 15.41 -3.11 -10.82
CA LYS A 29 14.19 -3.43 -11.58
C LYS A 29 13.41 -2.19 -12.03
N LEU A 30 13.41 -1.13 -11.22
CA LEU A 30 12.82 0.15 -11.60
C LEU A 30 13.65 0.88 -12.66
N GLY A 31 14.93 0.54 -12.82
CA GLY A 31 15.86 1.23 -13.72
C GLY A 31 16.13 2.66 -13.28
N LEU A 32 16.09 2.93 -11.96
CA LEU A 32 16.29 4.27 -11.40
C LEU A 32 17.71 4.44 -10.88
N ASP A 33 18.21 5.68 -10.96
CA ASP A 33 19.39 6.08 -10.20
C ASP A 33 19.07 6.16 -8.69
N GLU A 34 20.12 6.26 -7.88
CA GLU A 34 20.01 6.27 -6.43
C GLU A 34 19.23 7.48 -5.88
N ASN A 35 19.40 8.66 -6.48
CA ASN A 35 18.75 9.88 -6.02
C ASN A 35 17.25 9.84 -6.32
N SER A 36 16.88 9.46 -7.54
CA SER A 36 15.47 9.29 -7.94
C SER A 36 14.77 8.20 -7.13
N TYR A 37 15.45 7.07 -6.88
CA TYR A 37 14.92 6.01 -6.03
C TYR A 37 14.73 6.48 -4.59
N THR A 38 15.71 7.20 -4.03
CA THR A 38 15.66 7.68 -2.65
C THR A 38 14.51 8.67 -2.44
N ALA A 39 14.29 9.58 -3.38
CA ALA A 39 13.18 10.53 -3.35
C ALA A 39 11.82 9.80 -3.42
N LEU A 40 11.65 8.91 -4.40
CA LEU A 40 10.43 8.12 -4.56
C LEU A 40 10.14 7.24 -3.34
N ARG A 41 11.16 6.58 -2.78
CA ARG A 41 11.04 5.75 -1.57
C ARG A 41 10.59 6.59 -0.38
N ALA A 42 11.15 7.79 -0.20
CA ALA A 42 10.75 8.69 0.88
C ALA A 42 9.28 9.11 0.74
N GLU A 43 8.82 9.38 -0.48
CA GLU A 43 7.42 9.69 -0.77
C GLU A 43 6.49 8.50 -0.47
N MET A 44 6.83 7.30 -0.95
CA MET A 44 6.08 6.06 -0.66
C MET A 44 5.97 5.78 0.84
N LEU A 45 7.05 6.03 1.59
CA LEU A 45 7.08 5.89 3.05
C LEU A 45 6.20 6.95 3.73
N ALA A 46 6.27 8.20 3.28
CA ALA A 46 5.45 9.29 3.79
C ALA A 46 3.94 9.08 3.53
N GLN A 47 3.59 8.47 2.39
CA GLN A 47 2.23 8.08 2.05
C GLN A 47 1.76 6.82 2.80
N GLY A 48 2.64 6.16 3.56
CA GLY A 48 2.32 4.93 4.29
C GLY A 48 2.02 3.73 3.39
N LEU A 49 2.43 3.76 2.11
CA LEU A 49 2.23 2.67 1.15
C LEU A 49 3.26 1.56 1.34
N ILE A 50 4.41 1.90 1.93
CA ILE A 50 5.47 0.96 2.29
C ILE A 50 5.95 1.22 3.71
N SER A 51 6.59 0.21 4.28
CA SER A 51 7.35 0.33 5.53
C SER A 51 8.77 -0.19 5.32
N LEU A 52 9.64 0.18 6.24
CA LEU A 52 11.00 -0.33 6.28
C LEU A 52 11.02 -1.58 7.14
N ASP A 53 11.65 -2.65 6.63
CA ASP A 53 11.84 -3.86 7.44
C ASP A 53 12.83 -3.58 8.59
N ARG A 54 12.65 -4.25 9.75
CA ARG A 54 13.37 -3.96 11.02
C ARG A 54 14.87 -4.31 11.03
N GLY A 55 15.45 -4.70 9.90
CA GLY A 55 16.87 -5.05 9.73
C GLY A 55 17.81 -3.87 9.41
N ARG A 56 19.03 -4.17 8.93
CA ARG A 56 20.09 -3.20 8.54
C ARG A 56 19.74 -2.35 7.30
N GLY A 57 18.62 -1.63 7.35
CA GLY A 57 18.29 -0.53 6.43
C GLY A 57 17.96 -0.91 4.98
N GLY A 58 17.84 -2.19 4.65
CA GLY A 58 17.90 -2.65 3.26
C GLY A 58 16.58 -2.80 2.54
N SER A 59 15.50 -3.21 3.20
CA SER A 59 14.30 -3.70 2.50
C SER A 59 13.08 -2.83 2.75
N VAL A 60 12.26 -2.70 1.71
CA VAL A 60 10.92 -2.11 1.78
C VAL A 60 9.89 -3.23 1.71
N VAL A 61 8.81 -3.06 2.45
CA VAL A 61 7.67 -3.98 2.52
C VAL A 61 6.42 -3.19 2.18
N LEU A 62 5.51 -3.77 1.40
CA LEU A 62 4.19 -3.18 1.22
C LEU A 62 3.47 -3.11 2.55
N VAL A 63 2.98 -1.93 2.89
CA VAL A 63 1.96 -1.78 3.93
C VAL A 63 0.64 -2.07 3.24
N GLY A 64 -0.20 -2.90 3.87
CA GLY A 64 -1.51 -3.24 3.31
C GLY A 64 -2.23 -1.99 2.80
N ARG A 65 -2.53 -1.95 1.50
CA ARG A 65 -3.14 -0.79 0.85
C ARG A 65 -4.52 -0.57 1.47
N ILE A 66 -4.70 0.54 2.18
CA ILE A 66 -6.03 0.99 2.60
C ILE A 66 -6.70 1.53 1.34
N VAL A 67 -7.55 0.73 0.71
CA VAL A 67 -8.41 1.17 -0.39
C VAL A 67 -9.79 1.53 0.17
N PRO A 68 -10.36 2.69 -0.20
CA PRO A 68 -11.75 2.96 0.12
C PRO A 68 -12.62 1.95 -0.64
N VAL A 69 -13.32 1.09 0.11
CA VAL A 69 -14.29 0.15 -0.43
C VAL A 69 -15.68 0.74 -0.19
N ALA A 70 -16.44 0.89 -1.27
CA ALA A 70 -17.87 1.14 -1.15
C ALA A 70 -18.53 -0.15 -0.64
N VAL A 71 -19.11 -0.09 0.56
CA VAL A 71 -19.79 -1.25 1.16
C VAL A 71 -21.25 -0.89 1.44
N THR A 72 -22.16 -1.82 1.14
CA THR A 72 -23.57 -1.70 1.53
C THR A 72 -23.77 -2.50 2.81
N ILE A 73 -24.30 -1.84 3.85
CA ILE A 73 -24.54 -2.44 5.16
C ILE A 73 -26.03 -2.39 5.47
N ALA A 74 -26.62 -3.53 5.80
CA ALA A 74 -27.97 -3.58 6.34
C ALA A 74 -27.92 -3.34 7.85
N VAL A 75 -28.61 -2.31 8.33
CA VAL A 75 -28.69 -1.95 9.75
C VAL A 75 -30.11 -2.14 10.25
N GLY A 76 -30.28 -2.99 11.26
CA GLY A 76 -31.51 -3.14 12.04
C GLY A 76 -31.54 -2.21 13.24
N VAL A 77 -32.75 -1.89 13.73
CA VAL A 77 -32.94 -1.18 15.00
C VAL A 77 -33.71 -2.09 15.93
N ASN A 78 -33.14 -2.36 17.09
CA ASN A 78 -33.76 -3.17 18.14
C ASN A 78 -34.86 -2.39 18.87
N SER A 79 -35.69 -3.11 19.61
CA SER A 79 -36.80 -2.52 20.39
C SER A 79 -36.34 -1.53 21.48
N ASP A 80 -35.08 -1.61 21.95
CA ASP A 80 -34.49 -0.62 22.86
C ASP A 80 -33.85 0.59 22.15
N GLY A 81 -33.91 0.64 20.81
CA GLY A 81 -33.42 1.77 20.00
C GLY A 81 -31.96 1.64 19.55
N ARG A 82 -31.24 0.58 19.94
CA ARG A 82 -29.87 0.32 19.48
C ARG A 82 -29.85 -0.16 18.02
N ARG A 83 -28.86 0.31 17.28
CA ARG A 83 -28.58 -0.12 15.90
C ARG A 83 -27.69 -1.34 15.91
N GLU A 84 -28.03 -2.35 15.12
CA GLU A 84 -27.21 -3.54 14.92
C GLU A 84 -27.01 -3.84 13.43
N VAL A 85 -25.85 -4.39 13.09
CA VAL A 85 -25.53 -4.77 11.71
C VAL A 85 -26.11 -6.16 11.46
N LEU A 86 -27.05 -6.26 10.52
CA LEU A 86 -27.73 -7.51 10.16
C LEU A 86 -26.98 -8.25 9.04
N GLY A 87 -26.20 -7.54 8.24
CA GLY A 87 -25.41 -8.12 7.16
C GLY A 87 -24.57 -7.08 6.43
N MET A 88 -23.48 -7.55 5.82
CA MET A 88 -22.56 -6.72 5.04
C MET A 88 -22.25 -7.42 3.72
N ALA A 89 -22.43 -6.71 2.61
CA ALA A 89 -22.04 -7.17 1.28
C ALA A 89 -20.98 -6.22 0.70
N ILE A 90 -19.90 -6.82 0.20
CA ILE A 90 -18.82 -6.14 -0.51
C ILE A 90 -19.05 -6.37 -2.01
N GLY A 91 -19.02 -5.30 -2.81
CA GLY A 91 -19.14 -5.34 -4.27
C GLY A 91 -17.80 -5.19 -4.94
#